data_AF-W2QP91-F1
#
_entry.id   AF-W2QP91-F1
#
_cell.length_a   1.000
_cell.length_b   1.000
_cell.length_c   1.000
_cell.angle_alpha   90.00
_cell.angle_beta   90.00
_cell.angle_gamma   90.00
#
_symmetry.space_group_name_H-M   'P 1'
#
loop_
_entity.id
_entity.type
_entity.pdbx_description
1 polymer ?
#
loop_
_entity_poly.entity_id
_entity_poly.type
_entity_poly.pdbx_seq_one_letter_code
_entity_poly.pdbx_strand_id
1 'polypeptide(L)' 'MFLDYVDVIFCHHPEPCTPIEETVRAMNYIIEQDWAFYWGTSNWPASSILEACEIADRLGAW' A
#
# COMPACT_ATOMS: atom_id res chain seq x y z
N MET A 1 -2.36 -10.81 16.73
CA MET A 1 -3.09 -9.79 17.52
C MET A 1 -4.52 -10.25 17.65
N PHE A 2 -5.21 -9.95 18.75
CA PHE A 2 -6.65 -10.23 18.89
C PHE A 2 -7.46 -9.01 18.42
N LEU A 3 -7.26 -8.61 17.17
CA LEU A 3 -7.93 -7.46 16.54
C LEU A 3 -8.48 -7.88 15.18
N ASP A 4 -9.61 -7.29 14.81
CA ASP A 4 -10.26 -7.51 13.51
C ASP A 4 -9.72 -6.59 12.40
N TYR A 5 -9.07 -5.48 12.78
CA TYR A 5 -8.46 -4.50 11.87
C TYR A 5 -7.20 -3.87 12.49
N VAL A 6 -6.45 -3.12 11.67
CA VAL A 6 -5.36 -2.25 12.12
C VAL A 6 -5.55 -0.82 11.59
N ASP A 7 -5.12 0.20 12.33
CA ASP A 7 -5.21 1.56 11.80
C ASP A 7 -4.33 1.76 10.56
N VAL A 8 -3.08 1.29 10.62
CA VAL A 8 -2.08 1.48 9.55
C VAL A 8 -1.36 0.16 9.26
N ILE A 9 -1.30 -0.23 7.99
CA ILE A 9 -0.48 -1.34 7.50
C ILE A 9 0.72 -0.83 6.69
N PHE A 10 1.89 -1.49 6.81
CA PHE A 10 3.10 -1.07 6.11
C PHE A 10 3.64 -2.13 5.15
N CYS A 11 4.03 -1.70 3.96
CA CYS A 11 4.94 -2.43 3.09
C CYS A 11 6.39 -2.16 3.54
N HIS A 12 7.04 -3.16 4.14
CA HIS A 12 8.29 -2.94 4.89
C HIS A 12 9.56 -2.83 4.02
N HIS A 13 9.58 -3.41 2.83
CA HIS A 13 10.64 -3.24 1.83
C HIS A 13 10.03 -3.39 0.45
N PRO A 14 10.58 -2.72 -0.58
CA PRO A 14 10.13 -2.92 -1.95
C PRO A 14 10.65 -4.29 -2.43
N GLU A 15 9.76 -5.10 -3.01
CA GLU A 15 10.16 -6.36 -3.64
C GLU A 15 10.42 -6.12 -5.13
N PRO A 16 11.65 -6.31 -5.64
CA PRO A 16 12.01 -5.95 -7.02
C PRO A 16 11.21 -6.70 -8.09
N CYS A 17 10.69 -7.87 -7.76
CA CYS A 17 9.92 -8.70 -8.70
C CYS A 17 8.42 -8.34 -8.74
N THR A 18 7.93 -7.55 -7.79
CA THR A 18 6.52 -7.16 -7.70
C THR A 18 6.35 -5.74 -8.22
N PRO A 19 5.58 -5.51 -9.30
CA PRO A 19 5.27 -4.16 -9.76
C PRO A 19 4.63 -3.33 -8.66
N ILE A 20 5.00 -2.04 -8.57
CA ILE A 20 4.42 -1.13 -7.58
C ILE A 20 2.90 -1.07 -7.71
N GLU A 21 2.37 -1.13 -8.95
CA GLU A 21 0.92 -1.14 -9.20
C GLU A 21 0.21 -2.33 -8.55
N GLU A 22 0.83 -3.51 -8.54
CA GLU A 22 0.27 -4.69 -7.87
C GLU A 22 0.17 -4.46 -6.36
N THR A 23 1.22 -3.87 -5.76
CA THR A 23 1.22 -3.51 -4.35
C THR A 23 0.13 -2.50 -4.02
N VAL A 24 0.00 -1.42 -4.81
CA VAL A 24 -1.02 -0.39 -4.61
C VAL A 24 -2.43 -0.99 -4.68
N ARG A 25 -2.70 -1.84 -5.68
CA ARG A 25 -4.00 -2.52 -5.80
C ARG A 25 -4.30 -3.44 -4.63
N ALA A 26 -3.31 -4.18 -4.16
CA ALA A 26 -3.46 -5.05 -3.00
C ALA A 26 -3.74 -4.25 -1.72
N MET A 27 -3.04 -3.14 -1.51
CA MET A 27 -3.28 -2.27 -0.35
C MET A 27 -4.65 -1.62 -0.41
N ASN A 28 -5.08 -1.14 -1.58
CA ASN A 28 -6.43 -0.61 -1.77
C ASN A 28 -7.51 -1.66 -1.47
N TYR A 29 -7.33 -2.89 -1.93
CA TYR A 29 -8.25 -3.98 -1.60
C TYR A 29 -8.37 -4.19 -0.08
N ILE A 30 -7.26 -4.11 0.66
CA ILE A 30 -7.27 -4.20 2.14
C ILE A 30 -8.10 -3.08 2.77
N ILE A 31 -7.98 -1.85 2.26
CA ILE A 31 -8.79 -0.70 2.71
C ILE A 31 -10.28 -0.95 2.40
N GLU A 32 -10.61 -1.40 1.19
CA GLU A 32 -11.99 -1.71 0.77
C GLU A 32 -12.64 -2.83 1.62
N GLN A 33 -11.85 -3.69 2.25
CA GLN A 33 -12.33 -4.74 3.15
C GLN A 33 -12.46 -4.29 4.63
N ASP A 34 -12.17 -3.02 4.95
CA ASP A 34 -12.10 -2.51 6.33
C ASP A 34 -11.08 -3.26 7.23
N TRP A 35 -10.08 -3.92 6.63
CA TRP A 35 -9.02 -4.62 7.39
C TRP A 35 -7.92 -3.66 7.84
N ALA A 36 -7.77 -2.54 7.14
CA ALA A 36 -7.00 -1.39 7.57
C ALA A 36 -7.64 -0.09 7.12
N PHE A 37 -7.28 1.03 7.76
CA PHE A 37 -7.75 2.37 7.35
C PHE A 37 -6.71 3.18 6.57
N TYR A 38 -5.45 2.84 6.73
CA TYR A 38 -4.35 3.49 6.01
C TYR A 38 -3.28 2.46 5.67
N TRP A 39 -2.51 2.73 4.61
CA TRP A 39 -1.31 1.99 4.32
C TRP A 39 -0.13 2.93 4.08
N GLY A 40 1.08 2.41 4.26
CA GLY A 40 2.31 3.16 4.04
C GLY A 40 3.47 2.26 3.64
N THR A 41 4.63 2.89 3.42
CA THR A 41 5.86 2.20 3.03
C THR A 41 6.97 2.50 4.04
N SER A 42 7.82 1.52 4.33
CA SER A 42 9.05 1.70 5.09
C SER A 42 10.23 1.21 4.23
N ASN A 43 11.38 1.88 4.30
CA ASN A 43 12.58 1.52 3.52
C ASN A 43 12.39 1.44 1.99
N TRP A 44 11.42 2.15 1.43
CA TRP A 44 11.27 2.28 -0.02
C TRP A 44 12.13 3.42 -0.55
N PRO A 45 12.76 3.28 -1.73
CA PRO A 45 13.43 4.39 -2.38
C PRO A 45 12.39 5.45 -2.78
N ALA A 46 12.79 6.72 -2.77
CA ALA A 46 11.90 7.84 -3.08
C ALA A 46 11.19 7.69 -4.45
N SER A 47 11.84 7.07 -5.43
CA SER A 47 11.25 6.80 -6.75
C SER A 47 10.05 5.84 -6.67
N SER A 48 10.14 4.79 -5.87
CA SER A 48 9.04 3.83 -5.70
C SER A 48 7.88 4.41 -4.91
N ILE A 49 8.16 5.30 -3.94
CA ILE A 49 7.12 6.03 -3.22
C ILE A 49 6.37 6.96 -4.18
N LEU A 50 7.09 7.71 -5.02
CA LEU A 50 6.49 8.58 -6.02
C LEU A 50 5.62 7.79 -7.01
N GLU A 51 6.15 6.69 -7.54
CA GLU A 51 5.39 5.79 -8.43
C GLU A 51 4.12 5.26 -7.77
N ALA A 52 4.19 4.87 -6.50
CA ALA A 52 3.01 4.42 -5.75
C ALA A 52 1.94 5.52 -5.62
N CYS A 53 2.34 6.75 -5.30
CA CYS A 53 1.41 7.89 -5.24
C CYS A 53 0.77 8.17 -6.60
N GLU A 54 1.55 8.20 -7.69
CA GLU A 54 1.04 8.42 -9.04
C GLU A 54 0.02 7.35 -9.47
N ILE A 55 0.29 6.09 -9.11
CA ILE A 55 -0.62 4.98 -9.39
C ILE A 55 -1.90 5.10 -8.54
N ALA A 56 -1.78 5.41 -7.25
CA ALA A 56 -2.91 5.61 -6.35
C ALA A 56 -3.85 6.70 -6.86
N ASP A 57 -3.30 7.86 -7.24
CA ASP A 57 -4.06 8.97 -7.84
C ASP A 57 -4.76 8.57 -9.14
N ARG A 58 -4.06 7.85 -10.03
CA ARG A 58 -4.61 7.41 -11.32
C ARG A 58 -5.75 6.40 -11.16
N LEU A 59 -5.67 5.53 -10.16
CA LEU A 59 -6.65 4.47 -9.91
C LEU A 59 -7.78 4.91 -8.96
N GLY A 60 -7.66 6.05 -8.28
CA GLY A 60 -8.56 6.43 -7.20
C GLY A 60 -8.44 5.50 -6.00
N ALA A 61 -7.23 4.99 -5.75
CA ALA A 61 -6.93 3.94 -4.79
C ALA A 61 -6.30 4.53 -3.51
N TRP A 62 -7.13 5.01 -2.59
CA TRP A 62 -6.75 5.65 -1.32
C TRP A 62 -7.38 4.95 -0.13
#